data_AF-A0A9W9Z6Y5-F1
#
_entry.id   AF-A0A9W9Z6Y5-F1
#
_cell.length_a   1.000
_cell.length_b   1.000
_cell.length_c   1.000
_cell.angle_alpha   90.00
_cell.angle_beta   90.00
_cell.angle_gamma   90.00
#
_symmetry.space_group_name_H-M   'P 1'
#
loop_
_entity.id
_entity.type
_entity.pdbx_description
1 polymer ?
#
loop_
_entity_poly.entity_id
_entity_poly.type
_entity_poly.pdbx_seq_one_letter_code
_entity_poly.pdbx_strand_id
1 'polypeptide(L)'
;MARTAYDKLQSLKIPPRFQEPIDLGSVTIRSKPFHDSEELLPLCYRCSTTNPLLNNKGNQCINCRQPFVYSFSSFEVLPLVEFVLEEGISDEDALKLIEMESSRGPAKKRSDWQEKDMGNFQSLQLTDEPPEEEEDDPFTAKLMSFEQGGSEFIPVRVGRSTLHAMNSREVLVKKWPTPLKYQYYRSLLPDVSITLCSSCNRLFHTDDYELLVLQKNCCPFCRKPADHL
;
A
#
# COMPACT_ATOMS: atom_id res chain seq x y z
N MET A 1 -15.96 -1.55 16.57
CA MET A 1 -16.68 -2.73 15.98
C MET A 1 -17.93 -3.23 16.73
N ALA A 2 -17.89 -3.45 18.06
CA ALA A 2 -18.99 -4.10 18.79
C ALA A 2 -20.35 -3.38 18.67
N ARG A 3 -20.38 -2.04 18.64
CA ARG A 3 -21.62 -1.25 18.44
C ARG A 3 -22.35 -1.63 17.16
N THR A 4 -21.61 -1.67 16.05
CA THR A 4 -22.15 -2.00 14.73
C THR A 4 -22.72 -3.42 14.69
N ALA A 5 -22.11 -4.37 15.42
CA ALA A 5 -22.64 -5.72 15.55
C ALA A 5 -23.99 -5.72 16.29
N TYR A 6 -24.11 -5.00 17.40
CA TYR A 6 -25.37 -4.85 18.13
C TYR A 6 -26.45 -4.15 17.30
N ASP A 7 -26.11 -3.06 16.60
CA ASP A 7 -27.07 -2.37 15.72
C ASP A 7 -27.56 -3.31 14.59
N LYS A 8 -26.68 -4.15 14.04
CA LYS A 8 -27.06 -5.14 13.01
C LYS A 8 -27.89 -6.28 13.57
N LEU A 9 -27.60 -6.76 14.78
CA LEU A 9 -28.43 -7.77 15.46
C LEU A 9 -29.85 -7.24 15.69
N GLN A 10 -30.01 -5.96 16.05
CA GLN A 10 -31.33 -5.33 16.21
C GLN A 10 -32.16 -5.29 14.91
N SER A 11 -31.53 -5.32 13.74
CA SER A 11 -32.25 -5.42 12.45
C SER A 11 -32.71 -6.84 12.09
N LEU A 12 -32.35 -7.86 12.86
CA LEU A 12 -32.65 -9.26 12.59
C LEU A 12 -33.71 -9.81 13.56
N LYS A 13 -34.34 -10.93 13.18
CA LYS A 13 -35.29 -11.64 14.06
C LYS A 13 -34.51 -12.46 15.09
N ILE A 14 -34.38 -11.93 16.30
CA ILE A 14 -33.64 -12.55 17.40
C ILE A 14 -34.52 -13.60 18.14
N PRO A 15 -34.04 -14.84 18.34
CA PRO A 15 -34.72 -15.84 19.17
C PRO A 15 -34.91 -15.36 20.63
N PRO A 16 -36.02 -15.69 21.32
CA PRO A 16 -36.33 -15.17 22.67
C PRO A 16 -35.19 -15.35 23.69
N ARG A 17 -34.51 -16.49 23.64
CA ARG A 17 -33.36 -16.80 24.52
C ARG A 17 -32.18 -15.82 24.43
N PHE A 18 -32.08 -15.05 23.34
CA PHE A 18 -30.98 -14.13 23.10
C PHE A 18 -31.40 -12.65 23.16
N GLN A 19 -32.68 -12.34 23.35
CA GLN A 19 -33.17 -10.95 23.37
C GLN A 19 -32.57 -10.18 24.54
N GLU A 20 -32.79 -10.65 25.77
CA GLU A 20 -32.28 -10.02 26.99
C GLU A 20 -30.76 -9.76 26.98
N PRO A 21 -29.88 -10.74 26.65
CA PRO A 21 -28.44 -10.49 26.62
C PRO A 21 -28.02 -9.54 25.49
N ILE A 22 -28.72 -9.56 24.34
CA ILE A 22 -28.43 -8.64 23.23
C ILE A 22 -28.84 -7.21 23.58
N ASP A 23 -30.01 -7.03 24.20
CA ASP A 23 -30.51 -5.72 24.60
C ASP A 23 -29.63 -5.11 25.69
N LEU A 24 -29.26 -5.90 26.71
CA LEU A 24 -28.34 -5.46 27.75
C LEU A 24 -26.95 -5.10 27.17
N GLY A 25 -26.44 -5.92 26.23
CA GLY A 25 -25.20 -5.64 25.53
C GLY A 25 -25.24 -4.36 24.68
N SER A 26 -26.35 -4.11 23.99
CA SER A 26 -26.58 -2.91 23.18
C SER A 26 -26.58 -1.63 24.02
N VAL A 27 -27.25 -1.65 25.19
CA VAL A 27 -27.21 -0.51 26.13
C VAL A 27 -25.81 -0.32 26.69
N THR A 28 -25.17 -1.41 27.12
CA THR A 28 -23.83 -1.39 27.74
C THR A 28 -22.76 -0.88 26.77
N ILE A 29 -22.84 -1.19 25.48
CA ILE A 29 -21.83 -0.73 24.52
C ILE A 29 -21.99 0.76 24.17
N ARG A 30 -23.22 1.29 24.25
CA ARG A 30 -23.51 2.71 24.00
C ARG A 30 -23.07 3.61 25.16
N SER A 31 -22.94 3.08 26.37
CA SER A 31 -22.41 3.83 27.52
C SER A 31 -20.88 3.92 27.56
N LYS A 32 -20.17 3.18 26.70
CA LYS A 32 -18.70 3.26 26.57
C LYS A 32 -18.30 4.31 25.52
N PRO A 33 -17.10 4.91 25.58
CA PRO A 33 -16.57 5.74 24.49
C PRO A 33 -16.27 4.89 23.25
N PHE A 34 -16.23 5.50 22.06
CA PHE A 34 -15.75 4.80 20.86
C PHE A 34 -14.23 4.68 20.94
N HIS A 35 -13.72 3.47 21.11
CA HIS A 35 -12.30 3.20 21.16
C HIS A 35 -12.04 1.84 20.51
N ASP A 36 -11.75 1.87 19.22
CA ASP A 36 -11.18 0.72 18.52
C ASP A 36 -9.64 0.85 18.64
N SER A 37 -8.91 -0.27 18.77
CA SER A 37 -7.44 -0.24 18.86
C SER A 37 -6.85 0.37 17.60
N GLU A 38 -5.98 1.38 17.73
CA GLU A 38 -5.39 2.10 16.60
C GLU A 38 -4.57 1.18 15.68
N GLU A 39 -3.90 0.18 16.26
CA GLU A 39 -3.12 -0.83 15.53
C GLU A 39 -3.98 -1.70 14.60
N LEU A 40 -5.27 -1.83 14.88
CA LEU A 40 -6.20 -2.62 14.06
C LEU A 40 -6.85 -1.79 12.96
N LEU A 41 -6.66 -0.47 12.95
CA LEU A 41 -7.32 0.40 11.99
C LEU A 41 -6.51 0.49 10.69
N PRO A 42 -7.14 0.28 9.52
CA PRO A 42 -6.44 0.33 8.24
C PRO A 42 -5.90 1.73 7.93
N LEU A 43 -4.58 1.82 7.73
CA LEU A 43 -3.91 3.02 7.25
C LEU A 43 -4.03 3.13 5.73
N CYS A 44 -4.38 4.31 5.23
CA CYS A 44 -4.31 4.60 3.80
C CYS A 44 -2.90 5.06 3.43
N TYR A 45 -2.15 4.22 2.72
CA TYR A 45 -0.78 4.55 2.30
C TYR A 45 -0.68 5.72 1.30
N ARG A 46 -1.78 6.13 0.67
CA ARG A 46 -1.80 7.30 -0.21
C ARG A 46 -1.87 8.63 0.54
N CYS A 47 -2.64 8.71 1.63
CA CYS A 47 -2.92 9.99 2.31
C CYS A 47 -2.74 9.93 3.83
N SER A 48 -2.13 8.86 4.33
CA SER A 48 -1.84 8.57 5.74
C SER A 48 -3.05 8.67 6.68
N THR A 49 -4.26 8.64 6.14
CA THR A 49 -5.49 8.68 6.93
C THR A 49 -5.75 7.30 7.51
N THR A 50 -5.95 7.22 8.82
CA THR A 50 -6.44 6.02 9.51
C THR A 50 -7.95 5.87 9.29
N ASN A 51 -8.40 4.69 8.87
CA ASN A 51 -9.78 4.48 8.45
C ASN A 51 -10.52 3.56 9.44
N PRO A 52 -11.84 3.74 9.60
CA PRO A 52 -12.64 2.81 10.38
C PRO A 52 -12.64 1.43 9.71
N LEU A 53 -12.57 0.37 10.52
CA LEU A 53 -12.65 -1.02 10.06
C LEU A 53 -13.93 -1.32 9.26
N LEU A 54 -15.03 -0.68 9.63
CA LEU A 54 -16.32 -0.81 8.96
C LEU A 54 -16.63 0.50 8.24
N ASN A 55 -16.28 0.56 6.96
CA ASN A 55 -16.67 1.67 6.09
C ASN A 55 -17.94 1.32 5.31
N ASN A 56 -19.00 2.11 5.49
CA ASN A 56 -20.28 1.93 4.77
C ASN A 56 -20.14 2.11 3.25
N LYS A 57 -19.10 2.81 2.77
CA LYS A 57 -18.80 2.97 1.35
C LYS A 57 -17.99 1.79 0.77
N GLY A 58 -17.71 0.77 1.58
CA GLY A 58 -16.97 -0.42 1.16
C GLY A 58 -15.45 -0.25 1.29
N ASN A 59 -14.73 -0.95 0.42
CA ASN A 59 -13.28 -1.09 0.50
C ASN A 59 -12.53 0.12 -0.07
N GLN A 60 -12.58 1.26 0.61
CA GLN A 60 -11.90 2.49 0.19
C GLN A 60 -11.60 3.40 1.37
N CYS A 61 -10.60 4.27 1.21
CA CYS A 61 -10.29 5.33 2.16
C CYS A 61 -11.45 6.33 2.30
N ILE A 62 -11.70 6.80 3.52
CA ILE A 62 -12.73 7.80 3.79
C ILE A 62 -12.36 9.20 3.28
N ASN A 63 -11.05 9.48 3.15
CA ASN A 63 -10.52 10.77 2.76
C ASN A 63 -10.26 10.85 1.24
N CYS A 64 -9.29 10.08 0.73
CA CYS A 64 -8.91 10.14 -0.69
C CYS A 64 -9.64 9.14 -1.60
N ARG A 65 -10.52 8.30 -1.04
CA ARG A 65 -11.23 7.20 -1.74
C ARG A 65 -10.36 6.17 -2.47
N GLN A 66 -9.06 6.13 -2.19
CA GLN A 66 -8.20 5.05 -2.68
C GLN A 66 -8.77 3.69 -2.22
N PRO A 67 -9.01 2.74 -3.14
CA PRO A 67 -9.37 1.38 -2.76
C PRO A 67 -8.23 0.70 -2.00
N PHE A 68 -8.52 0.01 -0.90
CA PHE A 68 -7.46 -0.73 -0.20
C PHE A 68 -7.14 -2.01 -0.95
N VAL A 69 -5.84 -2.26 -1.09
CA VAL A 69 -5.31 -3.51 -1.62
C VAL A 69 -4.92 -4.36 -0.43
N TYR A 70 -5.52 -5.53 -0.27
CA TYR A 70 -5.22 -6.42 0.85
C TYR A 70 -4.33 -7.59 0.43
N SER A 71 -3.51 -8.05 1.38
CA SER A 71 -2.88 -9.36 1.32
C SER A 71 -3.96 -10.45 1.36
N PHE A 72 -3.91 -11.40 0.44
CA PHE A 72 -4.91 -12.49 0.36
C PHE A 72 -4.66 -13.63 1.38
N SER A 73 -3.61 -13.52 2.21
CA SER A 73 -3.36 -14.41 3.35
C SER A 73 -3.82 -13.78 4.66
N SER A 74 -3.28 -12.61 5.00
CA SER A 74 -3.47 -11.94 6.29
C SER A 74 -4.67 -10.98 6.32
N PHE A 75 -5.16 -10.53 5.15
CA PHE A 75 -6.12 -9.43 5.01
C PHE A 75 -5.65 -8.09 5.60
N GLU A 76 -4.35 -7.90 5.72
CA GLU A 76 -3.74 -6.60 6.03
C GLU A 76 -3.66 -5.72 4.78
N VAL A 77 -3.75 -4.40 4.96
CA VAL A 77 -3.63 -3.44 3.86
C VAL A 77 -2.18 -3.40 3.41
N LEU A 78 -1.94 -3.62 2.12
CA LEU A 78 -0.63 -3.53 1.51
C LEU A 78 -0.28 -2.07 1.19
N PRO A 79 1.00 -1.66 1.31
CA PRO A 79 1.50 -0.33 0.98
C PRO A 79 1.56 -0.06 -0.54
N LEU A 80 0.46 -0.34 -1.24
CA LEU A 80 0.36 -0.24 -2.68
C LEU A 80 -0.61 0.86 -3.09
N VAL A 81 -0.18 1.67 -4.06
CA VAL A 81 -1.05 2.63 -4.74
C VAL A 81 -1.17 2.25 -6.21
N GLU A 82 -2.43 2.12 -6.67
CA GLU A 82 -2.73 1.91 -8.08
C GLU A 82 -2.53 3.20 -8.86
N PHE A 83 -1.86 3.10 -10.00
CA PHE A 83 -1.71 4.20 -10.93
C PHE A 83 -2.12 3.81 -12.34
N VAL A 84 -2.52 4.82 -13.12
CA VAL A 84 -2.98 4.67 -14.49
C VAL A 84 -2.00 5.36 -15.42
N LEU A 85 -1.68 4.72 -16.54
CA LEU A 85 -0.82 5.29 -17.55
C LEU A 85 -1.51 6.48 -18.25
N GLU A 86 -0.71 7.49 -18.62
CA GLU A 86 -1.19 8.58 -19.47
C GLU A 86 -1.58 8.11 -20.88
N GLU A 87 -2.42 8.89 -21.56
CA GLU A 87 -2.93 8.58 -22.89
C GLU A 87 -1.76 8.55 -23.91
N GLY A 88 -1.65 7.44 -24.66
CA GLY A 88 -0.59 7.23 -25.65
C GLY A 88 0.61 6.40 -25.18
N ILE A 89 0.52 5.76 -24.01
CA ILE A 89 1.50 4.76 -23.55
C ILE A 89 0.84 3.38 -23.65
N SER A 90 1.47 2.47 -24.41
CA SER A 90 1.04 1.07 -24.46
C SER A 90 1.58 0.29 -23.25
N ASP A 91 0.93 -0.81 -22.87
CA ASP A 91 1.39 -1.65 -21.76
C ASP A 91 2.81 -2.19 -21.98
N GLU A 92 3.16 -2.50 -23.24
CA GLU A 92 4.50 -2.95 -23.62
C GLU A 92 5.55 -1.84 -23.48
N ASP A 93 5.20 -0.61 -23.85
CA ASP A 93 6.11 0.53 -23.70
C ASP A 93 6.31 0.90 -22.23
N ALA A 94 5.26 0.82 -21.42
CA ALA A 94 5.34 1.05 -19.98
C ALA A 94 6.29 0.04 -19.32
N LEU A 95 6.18 -1.25 -19.65
CA LEU A 95 7.09 -2.28 -19.15
C LEU A 95 8.56 -2.01 -19.53
N LYS A 96 8.82 -1.64 -20.79
CA LYS A 96 10.18 -1.29 -21.25
C LYS A 96 10.75 -0.09 -20.49
N LEU A 97 9.95 0.95 -20.27
CA LEU A 97 10.39 2.15 -19.56
C LEU A 97 10.77 1.84 -18.11
N ILE A 98 10.03 0.92 -17.46
CA ILE A 98 10.31 0.48 -16.10
C ILE A 98 11.59 -0.39 -16.04
N GLU A 99 11.78 -1.29 -17.00
CA GLU A 99 12.94 -2.21 -17.03
C GLU A 99 14.27 -1.48 -17.35
N MET A 100 14.24 -0.43 -18.16
CA MET A 100 15.43 0.31 -18.59
C MET A 100 16.23 0.96 -17.45
N GLU A 101 15.58 1.30 -16.34
CA GLU A 101 16.23 1.97 -15.21
C GLU A 101 17.22 1.09 -14.45
N SER A 102 17.10 -0.24 -14.54
CA SER A 102 18.04 -1.21 -13.93
C SER A 102 19.51 -1.03 -14.35
N SER A 103 19.78 -0.18 -15.34
CA SER A 103 21.11 0.17 -15.86
C SER A 103 21.80 1.36 -15.16
N ARG A 104 21.10 2.13 -14.32
CA ARG A 104 21.72 3.24 -13.55
C ARG A 104 22.10 2.73 -12.16
N GLY A 105 23.37 2.34 -12.01
CA GLY A 105 23.95 2.04 -10.70
C GLY A 105 23.78 3.21 -9.72
N PRO A 106 23.89 2.97 -8.40
CA PRO A 106 23.66 3.97 -7.38
C PRO A 106 24.51 5.21 -7.65
N ALA A 107 23.87 6.37 -7.72
CA ALA A 107 24.54 7.64 -7.86
C ALA A 107 25.65 7.73 -6.79
N LYS A 108 26.89 7.92 -7.24
CA LYS A 108 28.05 8.08 -6.36
C LYS A 108 27.76 9.19 -5.36
N LYS A 109 27.50 8.86 -4.10
CA LYS A 109 27.66 9.80 -2.99
C LYS A 109 29.11 10.29 -3.02
N ARG A 110 29.33 11.52 -3.49
CA ARG A 110 30.56 12.25 -3.16
C ARG A 110 30.47 12.54 -1.68
N SER A 111 31.21 11.80 -0.87
CA SER A 111 31.49 12.20 0.50
C SER A 111 32.35 13.46 0.44
N ASP A 112 31.76 14.63 0.69
CA ASP A 112 32.50 15.89 0.82
C ASP A 112 33.19 15.91 2.18
N TRP A 113 34.42 15.40 2.23
CA TRP A 113 35.28 15.49 3.42
C TRP A 113 36.00 16.85 3.39
N GLN A 114 35.60 17.79 4.25
CA GLN A 114 36.29 19.07 4.40
C GLN A 114 37.22 19.05 5.62
N GLU A 115 38.52 18.93 5.36
CA GLU A 115 39.56 19.11 6.36
C GLU A 115 39.98 20.58 6.41
N LYS A 116 39.84 21.23 7.57
CA LYS A 116 40.36 22.58 7.80
C LYS A 116 41.57 22.49 8.73
N ASP A 117 42.73 22.81 8.18
CA ASP A 117 43.98 22.94 8.92
C ASP A 117 44.25 24.42 9.24
N MET A 118 44.18 24.78 10.52
CA MET A 118 44.56 26.10 11.04
C MET A 118 45.81 26.01 11.91
N GLY A 119 46.83 25.28 11.43
CA GLY A 119 48.24 25.36 11.84
C GLY A 119 48.59 24.77 13.21
N ASN A 120 47.75 24.96 14.23
CA ASN A 120 47.99 24.46 15.59
C ASN A 120 46.79 23.71 16.19
N PHE A 121 45.74 23.47 15.39
CA PHE A 121 44.57 22.70 15.79
C PHE A 121 44.00 22.00 14.54
N GLN A 122 43.97 20.67 14.55
CA GLN A 122 43.23 19.87 13.56
C GLN A 122 41.83 19.60 14.10
N SER A 123 40.79 20.08 13.41
CA SER A 123 39.41 19.79 13.75
C SER A 123 38.73 19.02 12.63
N LEU A 124 38.23 17.82 12.93
CA LEU A 124 37.35 17.06 12.06
C LEU A 124 35.91 17.47 12.37
N GLN A 125 35.22 18.06 11.39
CA GLN A 125 33.83 18.47 11.52
C GLN A 125 32.97 17.50 10.70
N LEU A 126 32.30 16.56 11.37
CA LEU A 126 31.19 15.82 10.77
C LEU A 126 29.98 16.76 10.79
N THR A 127 29.70 17.41 9.66
CA THR A 127 28.39 17.97 9.43
C THR A 127 27.47 16.82 9.01
N ASP A 128 26.78 16.21 9.97
CA ASP A 128 25.48 15.59 9.69
C ASP A 128 24.53 16.75 9.35
N GLU A 129 24.71 17.33 8.16
CA GLU A 129 23.59 17.97 7.51
C GLU A 129 22.58 16.85 7.31
N PRO A 130 21.32 17.00 7.76
CA PRO A 130 20.29 16.03 7.43
C PRO A 130 20.39 15.83 5.91
N PRO A 131 20.42 14.57 5.42
CA PRO A 131 20.48 14.33 3.99
C PRO A 131 19.45 15.25 3.35
N GLU A 132 19.91 16.12 2.45
CA GLU A 132 19.06 16.98 1.63
C GLU A 132 17.85 16.13 1.27
N GLU A 133 16.65 16.60 1.68
CA GLU A 133 15.37 15.94 1.46
C GLU A 133 15.45 15.23 0.11
N GLU A 134 15.43 13.89 0.11
CA GLU A 134 15.46 13.10 -1.12
C GLU A 134 14.51 13.79 -2.09
N GLU A 135 15.02 14.39 -3.18
CA GLU A 135 14.22 15.13 -4.15
C GLU A 135 12.92 14.36 -4.34
N ASP A 136 11.81 14.89 -3.80
CA ASP A 136 10.56 14.14 -3.65
C ASP A 136 10.29 13.40 -4.96
N ASP A 137 10.32 12.06 -4.91
CA ASP A 137 10.20 11.24 -6.12
C ASP A 137 9.03 11.78 -6.96
N PRO A 138 9.20 11.96 -8.29
CA PRO A 138 8.17 12.52 -9.16
C PRO A 138 6.78 11.88 -9.01
N PHE A 139 6.71 10.64 -8.54
CA PHE A 139 5.45 9.97 -8.18
C PHE A 139 4.91 10.42 -6.82
N THR A 140 5.75 10.53 -5.79
CA THR A 140 5.36 11.00 -4.46
C THR A 140 4.84 12.44 -4.52
N ALA A 141 5.49 13.30 -5.31
CA ALA A 141 4.99 14.64 -5.60
C ALA A 141 3.56 14.62 -6.20
N LYS A 142 3.28 13.68 -7.12
CA LYS A 142 1.94 13.48 -7.71
C LYS A 142 0.92 12.87 -6.74
N LEU A 143 1.35 12.14 -5.72
CA LEU A 143 0.47 11.66 -4.65
C LEU A 143 0.00 12.83 -3.78
N MET A 144 0.93 13.74 -3.45
CA MET A 144 0.68 14.90 -2.58
C MET A 144 -0.10 16.02 -3.29
N SER A 145 -0.01 16.11 -4.62
CA SER A 145 -0.71 17.13 -5.41
C SER A 145 -2.23 16.91 -5.54
N PHE A 146 -2.82 15.93 -4.86
CA PHE A 146 -4.26 15.67 -4.91
C PHE A 146 -5.02 16.55 -3.90
N GLU A 147 -6.12 17.15 -4.35
CA GLU A 147 -7.01 17.95 -3.51
C GLU A 147 -7.71 17.08 -2.45
N GLN A 148 -7.30 17.23 -1.19
CA GLN A 148 -7.95 16.57 -0.06
C GLN A 148 -9.40 17.07 0.06
N GLY A 149 -10.38 16.16 -0.08
CA GLY A 149 -11.80 16.46 0.16
C GLY A 149 -12.75 16.38 -1.05
N GLY A 150 -12.27 16.03 -2.25
CA GLY A 150 -13.15 15.75 -3.38
C GLY A 150 -14.16 14.63 -3.09
N SER A 151 -15.36 14.67 -3.68
CA SER A 151 -16.39 13.63 -3.52
C SER A 151 -16.16 12.39 -4.41
N GLU A 152 -15.13 12.41 -5.26
CA GLU A 152 -14.83 11.37 -6.24
C GLU A 152 -13.38 10.87 -6.09
N PHE A 153 -13.14 9.64 -6.57
CA PHE A 153 -11.81 9.05 -6.60
C PHE A 153 -11.08 9.50 -7.88
N ILE A 154 -9.89 10.08 -7.73
CA ILE A 154 -9.03 10.45 -8.86
C ILE A 154 -7.79 9.55 -8.84
N PRO A 155 -7.59 8.69 -9.85
CA PRO A 155 -6.42 7.83 -9.93
C PRO A 155 -5.16 8.65 -10.25
N VAL A 156 -4.01 8.18 -9.77
CA VAL A 156 -2.71 8.79 -10.07
C VAL A 156 -2.37 8.53 -11.53
N ARG A 157 -2.18 9.59 -12.33
CA ARG A 157 -1.78 9.47 -13.74
C ARG A 157 -0.27 9.61 -13.89
N VAL A 158 0.34 8.63 -14.53
CA VAL A 158 1.79 8.51 -14.65
C VAL A 158 2.19 8.58 -16.13
N GLY A 159 3.01 9.58 -16.44
CA GLY A 159 3.60 9.78 -17.76
C GLY A 159 4.94 9.09 -17.92
N ARG A 160 5.52 9.18 -19.12
CA ARG A 160 6.79 8.49 -19.48
C ARG A 160 7.97 8.89 -18.60
N SER A 161 8.07 10.16 -18.21
CA SER A 161 9.15 10.64 -17.33
C SER A 161 9.08 10.03 -15.94
N THR A 162 7.88 10.00 -15.33
CA THR A 162 7.67 9.36 -14.03
C THR A 162 7.90 7.85 -14.12
N LEU A 163 7.42 7.17 -15.17
CA LEU A 163 7.71 5.73 -15.39
C LEU A 163 9.19 5.42 -15.45
N HIS A 164 9.98 6.30 -16.08
CA HIS A 164 11.42 6.14 -16.21
C HIS A 164 12.18 6.42 -14.90
N ALA A 165 11.62 7.24 -14.00
CA ALA A 165 12.23 7.53 -12.70
C ALA A 165 11.81 6.54 -11.61
N MET A 166 10.91 5.60 -11.91
CA MET A 166 10.37 4.65 -10.95
C MET A 166 11.13 3.33 -10.97
N ASN A 167 11.65 2.95 -9.80
CA ASN A 167 12.36 1.70 -9.62
C ASN A 167 11.48 0.48 -9.97
N SER A 168 11.96 -0.33 -10.92
CA SER A 168 11.31 -1.58 -11.34
C SER A 168 10.94 -2.54 -10.21
N ARG A 169 11.70 -2.55 -9.11
CA ARG A 169 11.44 -3.42 -7.95
C ARG A 169 10.23 -2.99 -7.12
N GLU A 170 9.88 -1.70 -7.18
CA GLU A 170 8.74 -1.14 -6.45
C GLU A 170 7.46 -1.19 -7.27
N VAL A 171 7.54 -1.53 -8.56
CA VAL A 171 6.37 -1.57 -9.45
C VAL A 171 5.88 -3.00 -9.62
N LEU A 172 4.63 -3.24 -9.26
CA LEU A 172 3.94 -4.51 -9.50
C LEU A 172 2.95 -4.36 -10.65
N VAL A 173 3.02 -5.28 -11.61
CA VAL A 173 2.15 -5.28 -12.79
C VAL A 173 1.27 -6.52 -12.81
N LYS A 174 -0.05 -6.33 -12.71
CA LYS A 174 -1.02 -7.41 -12.95
C LYS A 174 -1.29 -7.50 -14.43
N LYS A 175 -0.73 -8.55 -15.04
CA LYS A 175 -0.93 -8.86 -16.46
C LYS A 175 -2.26 -9.60 -16.61
N TRP A 176 -3.19 -9.00 -17.33
CA TRP A 176 -4.49 -9.60 -17.62
C TRP A 176 -4.56 -10.02 -19.09
N PRO A 177 -5.23 -11.14 -19.42
CA PRO A 177 -5.43 -11.51 -20.81
C PRO A 177 -6.35 -10.50 -21.52
N THR A 178 -6.19 -10.38 -22.83
CA THR A 178 -7.06 -9.55 -23.66
C THR A 178 -8.53 -9.97 -23.48
N PRO A 179 -9.49 -9.02 -23.37
CA PRO A 179 -9.41 -7.59 -23.66
C PRO A 179 -9.11 -6.67 -22.46
N LEU A 180 -8.73 -7.22 -21.31
CA LEU A 180 -8.50 -6.43 -20.10
C LEU A 180 -7.13 -5.74 -20.14
N LYS A 181 -7.07 -4.49 -19.70
CA LYS A 181 -5.82 -3.72 -19.57
C LYS A 181 -5.02 -4.17 -18.35
N TYR A 182 -3.71 -3.94 -18.38
CA TYR A 182 -2.87 -4.23 -17.21
C TYR A 182 -3.15 -3.23 -16.09
N GLN A 183 -2.95 -3.69 -14.85
CA GLN A 183 -3.03 -2.82 -13.68
C GLN A 183 -1.65 -2.65 -13.08
N TYR A 184 -1.32 -1.40 -12.76
CA TYR A 184 -0.02 -1.03 -12.24
C TYR A 184 -0.16 -0.54 -10.81
N TYR A 185 0.70 -1.08 -9.95
CA TYR A 185 0.77 -0.70 -8.55
C TYR A 185 2.20 -0.29 -8.24
N ARG A 186 2.36 0.74 -7.41
CA ARG A 186 3.64 1.09 -6.83
C ARG A 186 3.63 0.81 -5.33
N SER A 187 4.67 0.15 -4.84
CA SER A 187 4.97 0.01 -3.41
C SER A 187 5.55 1.31 -2.87
N LEU A 188 4.96 1.81 -1.78
CA LEU A 188 5.43 3.02 -1.09
C LEU A 188 6.36 2.69 0.09
N LEU A 189 6.42 1.42 0.49
CA LEU A 189 7.33 0.94 1.52
C LEU A 189 8.16 -0.21 0.96
N PRO A 190 9.39 0.05 0.50
CA PRO A 190 10.26 -0.99 -0.07
C PRO A 190 10.68 -2.05 0.96
N ASP A 191 10.66 -1.72 2.26
CA ASP A 191 10.92 -2.66 3.35
C ASP A 191 9.85 -3.75 3.48
N VAL A 192 8.63 -3.47 2.97
CA VAL A 192 7.53 -4.45 2.95
C VAL A 192 7.57 -5.19 1.62
N SER A 193 8.07 -6.42 1.65
CA SER A 193 8.14 -7.30 0.49
C SER A 193 6.75 -7.83 0.13
N ILE A 194 6.37 -7.69 -1.14
CA ILE A 194 5.05 -8.08 -1.65
C ILE A 194 5.22 -9.00 -2.86
N THR A 195 4.52 -10.13 -2.85
CA THR A 195 4.52 -11.10 -3.93
C THR A 195 3.19 -11.09 -4.69
N LEU A 196 3.28 -11.07 -6.02
CA LEU A 196 2.14 -11.26 -6.92
C LEU A 196 2.13 -12.69 -7.45
N CYS A 197 1.04 -13.43 -7.22
CA CYS A 197 0.90 -14.76 -7.81
C CYS A 197 0.66 -14.67 -9.33
N SER A 198 1.56 -15.27 -10.12
CA SER A 198 1.52 -15.33 -11.59
C SER A 198 0.24 -15.95 -12.17
N SER A 199 -0.45 -16.77 -11.37
CA SER A 199 -1.61 -17.54 -11.80
C SER A 199 -2.95 -16.86 -11.53
N CYS A 200 -3.08 -16.14 -10.41
CA CYS A 200 -4.35 -15.56 -9.98
C CYS A 200 -4.31 -14.04 -9.79
N ASN A 201 -3.16 -13.41 -10.04
CA ASN A 201 -2.93 -11.97 -9.88
C ASN A 201 -3.33 -11.44 -8.49
N ARG A 202 -3.31 -12.30 -7.46
CA ARG A 202 -3.51 -11.92 -6.06
C ARG A 202 -2.18 -11.54 -5.42
N LEU A 203 -2.25 -10.57 -4.52
CA LEU A 203 -1.11 -10.00 -3.82
C LEU A 203 -1.07 -10.55 -2.40
N PHE A 204 0.14 -10.74 -1.90
CA PHE A 204 0.43 -11.29 -0.58
C PHE A 204 1.66 -10.60 -0.01
N HIS A 205 1.79 -10.57 1.31
CA HIS A 205 3.13 -10.41 1.90
C HIS A 205 4.01 -11.57 1.46
N THR A 206 5.25 -11.30 1.08
CA THR A 206 6.16 -12.33 0.59
C THR A 206 6.39 -13.41 1.64
N ASP A 207 6.69 -13.04 2.88
CA ASP A 207 6.96 -13.97 3.98
C ASP A 207 5.79 -14.95 4.21
N ASP A 208 4.55 -14.43 4.24
CA ASP A 208 3.34 -15.24 4.35
C ASP A 208 3.16 -16.18 3.16
N TYR A 209 3.37 -15.68 1.94
CA TYR A 209 3.20 -16.45 0.72
C TYR A 209 4.20 -17.59 0.66
N GLU A 210 5.47 -17.30 0.90
CA GLU A 210 6.56 -18.29 0.93
C GLU A 210 6.30 -19.36 1.98
N LEU A 211 5.94 -18.97 3.20
CA LEU A 211 5.61 -19.92 4.27
C LEU A 211 4.46 -20.84 3.87
N LEU A 212 3.38 -20.28 3.32
CA LEU A 212 2.20 -21.06 2.91
C LEU A 212 2.49 -21.97 1.71
N VAL A 213 3.32 -21.52 0.76
CA VAL A 213 3.78 -22.32 -0.36
C VAL A 213 4.69 -23.45 0.13
N LEU A 214 5.64 -23.20 1.04
CA LEU A 214 6.49 -24.25 1.60
C LEU A 214 5.68 -25.34 2.34
N GLN A 215 4.59 -24.95 3.01
CA GLN A 215 3.72 -25.90 3.72
C GLN A 215 2.83 -26.72 2.77
N LYS A 216 2.34 -26.13 1.68
CA LYS A 216 1.27 -26.70 0.85
C LYS A 216 1.68 -26.99 -0.60
N ASN A 217 2.90 -26.62 -0.99
CA ASN A 217 3.44 -26.65 -2.35
C ASN A 217 2.55 -25.99 -3.42
N CYS A 218 1.71 -25.03 -3.02
CA CYS A 218 0.79 -24.35 -3.92
C CYS A 218 0.41 -22.95 -3.40
N CYS A 219 -0.07 -22.10 -4.30
CA CYS A 219 -0.59 -20.78 -3.94
C CYS A 219 -1.75 -20.91 -2.93
N PRO A 220 -1.74 -20.15 -1.82
CA PRO A 220 -2.78 -20.26 -0.78
C PRO A 220 -4.18 -19.92 -1.25
N PHE A 221 -4.31 -19.12 -2.33
CA PHE A 221 -5.59 -18.73 -2.89
C PHE A 221 -6.06 -19.64 -4.03
N CYS A 222 -5.28 -19.76 -5.11
CA CYS A 222 -5.70 -20.48 -6.32
C CYS A 222 -5.29 -21.95 -6.36
N ARG A 223 -4.46 -22.40 -5.40
CA ARG A 223 -3.97 -23.79 -5.27
C ARG A 223 -3.21 -24.33 -6.47
N LYS A 224 -2.81 -23.48 -7.41
CA LYS A 224 -1.85 -23.87 -8.45
C LYS A 224 -0.46 -24.06 -7.83
N PRO A 225 0.32 -25.03 -8.31
CA PRO A 225 1.69 -25.24 -7.85
C PRO A 225 2.48 -23.95 -8.06
N ALA A 226 3.31 -23.60 -7.08
CA ALA A 226 4.25 -22.51 -7.24
C ALA A 226 5.44 -23.06 -8.04
N ASP A 227 5.39 -22.91 -9.37
CA ASP A 227 6.45 -23.43 -10.24
C ASP A 227 7.80 -22.71 -10.01
N HIS A 228 7.75 -21.50 -9.44
CA HIS A 228 8.93 -20.72 -9.06
C HIS A 228 8.65 -20.00 -7.73
N LEU A 229 9.48 -20.26 -6.72
CA LEU A 229 9.78 -19.36 -5.60
C LEU A 229 10.98 -18.51 -6.02
#